data_AF-K1PG47-F1
#
_entry.id   AF-K1PG47-F1
#
_cell.length_a   1.000
_cell.length_b   1.000
_cell.length_c   1.000
_cell.angle_alpha   90.00
_cell.angle_beta   90.00
_cell.angle_gamma   90.00
#
_symmetry.space_group_name_H-M   'P 1'
#
loop_
_entity.id
_entity.type
_entity.pdbx_description
1 polymer ?
#
loop_
_entity_poly.entity_id
_entity_poly.type
_entity_poly.pdbx_seq_one_letter_code
_entity_poly.pdbx_strand_id
1 'polypeptide(L)' 'MDPVNERKVFELVVQTVCQKSRSQYFLLSPKLLPDMNYAGNMTYLCVYNGPHMLNHKDWDLKKFIQRRRKLENDD' A
#
# COMPACT_ATOMS: atom_id res chain seq x y z
N MET A 1 -13.32 -8.35 -10.61
CA MET A 1 -13.59 -8.98 -9.30
C MET A 1 -14.27 -7.94 -8.42
N ASP A 2 -15.09 -8.39 -7.48
CA ASP A 2 -15.68 -7.52 -6.48
C ASP A 2 -14.65 -7.22 -5.36
N PRO A 3 -14.75 -6.06 -4.69
CA PRO A 3 -13.82 -5.66 -3.64
C PRO A 3 -13.72 -6.65 -2.46
N VAL A 4 -14.79 -7.42 -2.19
CA VAL A 4 -14.82 -8.38 -1.07
C VAL A 4 -13.93 -9.58 -1.38
N ASN A 5 -14.03 -10.13 -2.59
CA ASN A 5 -13.19 -11.24 -3.00
C ASN A 5 -11.72 -10.85 -3.11
N GLU A 6 -11.41 -9.68 -3.70
CA GLU A 6 -10.03 -9.18 -3.79
C GLU A 6 -9.39 -9.04 -2.40
N ARG A 7 -10.15 -8.57 -1.40
CA ARG A 7 -9.68 -8.48 0.00
C ARG A 7 -9.38 -9.85 0.60
N LYS A 8 -10.28 -10.82 0.45
CA LYS A 8 -10.08 -12.19 0.98
C LYS A 8 -8.84 -12.85 0.38
N VAL A 9 -8.63 -12.68 -0.93
CA VAL A 9 -7.43 -13.19 -1.62
C VAL A 9 -6.18 -12.52 -1.06
N PHE A 10 -6.19 -11.20 -0.88
CA PHE A 10 -5.07 -10.47 -0.27
C PHE A 10 -4.74 -10.99 1.14
N GLU A 11 -5.74 -11.13 2.01
CA GLU A 11 -5.56 -11.61 3.38
C GLU A 11 -4.98 -13.02 3.42
N LEU A 12 -5.48 -13.93 2.57
CA LEU A 12 -4.95 -15.28 2.46
C LEU A 12 -3.47 -15.29 2.04
N VAL A 13 -3.11 -14.44 1.07
CA VAL A 13 -1.71 -14.31 0.62
C VAL A 13 -0.83 -13.79 1.75
N VAL A 14 -1.25 -12.74 2.47
CA VAL A 14 -0.50 -12.18 3.60
C VAL A 14 -0.32 -13.22 4.71
N GLN A 15 -1.39 -13.89 5.14
CA GLN A 15 -1.33 -14.93 6.17
C GLN A 15 -0.44 -16.10 5.77
N THR A 16 -0.36 -16.40 4.47
CA THR A 16 0.47 -17.47 3.93
C THR A 16 1.93 -17.03 3.91
N VAL A 17 2.25 -15.88 3.33
CA VAL A 17 3.64 -15.47 3.08
C VAL A 17 4.34 -14.98 4.35
N CYS A 18 3.63 -14.30 5.24
CA CYS A 18 4.25 -13.63 6.39
C CYS A 18 4.59 -14.56 7.57
N GLN A 19 4.48 -15.89 7.43
CA GLN A 19 4.84 -16.84 8.48
C GLN A 19 6.37 -17.03 8.58
N LYS A 20 6.87 -17.23 9.81
CA LYS A 20 8.30 -17.53 10.06
C LYS A 20 8.68 -18.80 9.29
N SER A 21 9.73 -18.74 8.46
CA SER A 21 10.28 -19.84 7.62
C SER A 21 9.72 -19.98 6.20
N ARG A 22 8.96 -19.01 5.66
CA ARG A 22 8.54 -19.03 4.25
C ARG A 22 9.39 -18.13 3.35
N SER A 23 9.39 -18.43 2.06
CA SER A 23 10.11 -17.69 1.01
C SER A 23 9.60 -16.24 0.90
N GLN A 24 10.50 -15.32 0.55
CA GLN A 24 10.15 -13.94 0.22
C GLN A 24 9.21 -13.91 -1.01
N TYR A 25 8.06 -13.25 -0.90
CA TYR A 25 7.10 -13.09 -1.98
C TYR A 25 6.83 -11.60 -2.24
N PHE A 26 6.73 -11.23 -3.51
CA PHE A 26 6.34 -9.88 -3.92
C PHE A 26 4.92 -9.93 -4.45
N LEU A 27 4.02 -9.16 -3.84
CA LEU A 27 2.66 -8.98 -4.34
C LEU A 27 2.57 -7.65 -5.08
N LEU A 28 2.34 -7.71 -6.39
CA LEU A 28 2.05 -6.54 -7.22
C LEU A 28 0.53 -6.39 -7.33
N SER A 29 -0.04 -5.48 -6.53
CA SER A 29 -1.45 -5.10 -6.67
C SER A 29 -1.55 -3.74 -7.36
N PRO A 30 -2.17 -3.65 -8.55
CA PRO A 30 -2.47 -2.37 -9.18
C PRO A 30 -3.62 -1.62 -8.48
N LYS A 31 -4.27 -2.24 -7.48
CA LYS A 31 -5.46 -1.71 -6.81
C LYS A 31 -5.20 -1.63 -5.30
N LEU A 32 -5.26 -0.40 -4.78
CA LEU A 32 -5.23 -0.12 -3.36
C LEU A 32 -6.66 -0.23 -2.83
N LEU A 33 -7.00 -1.36 -2.22
CA LEU A 33 -8.22 -1.43 -1.43
C LEU A 33 -7.99 -0.66 -0.11
N PRO A 34 -8.94 0.18 0.33
CA PRO A 34 -8.84 0.86 1.61
C PRO A 34 -8.90 -0.17 2.77
N ASP A 35 -8.35 0.20 3.93
CA ASP A 35 -8.46 -0.55 5.18
C ASP A 35 -8.02 -2.03 5.09
N MET A 36 -6.95 -2.33 4.36
CA MET A 36 -6.39 -3.69 4.33
C MET A 36 -5.54 -3.98 5.58
N ASN A 37 -5.60 -5.23 6.05
CA ASN A 37 -4.80 -5.69 7.17
C ASN A 37 -3.39 -6.07 6.72
N TYR A 38 -2.42 -5.48 7.40
CA TYR A 38 -1.02 -5.51 7.03
C TYR A 38 -0.19 -6.17 8.14
N ALA A 39 0.70 -7.09 7.77
CA ALA A 39 1.56 -7.77 8.74
C ALA A 39 2.81 -6.93 9.05
N GLY A 40 3.30 -6.98 10.29
CA GLY A 40 4.45 -6.17 10.72
C GLY A 40 5.78 -6.49 10.03
N ASN A 41 5.89 -7.65 9.39
CA ASN A 41 7.06 -8.09 8.61
C ASN A 41 6.88 -7.90 7.10
N MET A 42 5.87 -7.14 6.67
CA MET A 42 5.63 -6.84 5.27
C MET A 42 6.24 -5.48 4.90
N THR A 43 6.85 -5.42 3.72
CA THR A 43 7.38 -4.16 3.15
C THR A 43 6.47 -3.69 2.03
N TYR A 44 6.13 -2.40 2.04
CA TYR A 44 5.27 -1.77 1.05
C TYR A 44 6.08 -0.90 0.10
N LEU A 45 5.81 -1.05 -1.19
CA LEU A 45 6.35 -0.18 -2.22
C LEU A 45 5.19 0.41 -3.02
N CYS A 46 4.98 1.71 -2.88
CA CYS A 46 4.01 2.44 -3.69
C CYS A 46 4.72 3.03 -4.91
N VAL A 47 4.26 2.68 -6.11
CA VAL A 47 4.77 3.24 -7.36
C VAL A 47 3.80 4.30 -7.87
N TYR A 48 4.22 5.55 -7.84
CA TYR A 48 3.43 6.69 -8.33
C TYR A 48 3.88 7.05 -9.75
N ASN A 49 3.15 6.62 -10.77
CA ASN A 49 3.50 6.86 -12.18
C ASN A 49 2.41 7.63 -12.95
N GLY A 50 1.82 8.65 -12.32
CA GLY A 50 0.81 9.49 -12.95
C GLY A 50 1.41 10.58 -13.85
N PRO A 51 0.69 11.06 -14.88
CA PRO A 51 1.18 12.11 -15.78
C PRO A 51 1.45 13.45 -15.07
N HIS A 52 0.81 13.69 -13.93
CA HIS A 52 1.00 14.87 -13.09
C HIS A 52 1.83 14.59 -11.84
N MET A 53 2.55 13.47 -11.82
CA MET A 53 3.37 13.10 -10.67
C MET A 53 4.66 13.92 -10.63
N LEU A 54 5.11 14.22 -9.41
CA LEU A 54 6.39 14.87 -9.17
C LEU A 54 7.54 14.02 -9.72
N ASN A 55 8.66 14.69 -10.05
CA ASN A 55 9.89 13.97 -10.33
C ASN A 55 10.29 13.14 -9.10
N HIS A 56 10.85 11.94 -9.30
CA HIS A 56 11.28 11.06 -8.23
C HIS A 56 12.26 11.72 -7.25
N LYS A 57 13.07 12.70 -7.70
CA LYS A 57 13.99 13.46 -6.86
C LYS A 57 13.29 14.43 -5.90
N ASP A 58 12.10 14.87 -6.26
CA ASP A 58 11.30 15.82 -5.49
C ASP A 58 10.27 15.11 -4.59
N TRP A 59 10.15 13.78 -4.70
CA TRP A 59 9.22 12.98 -3.90
C TRP A 59 9.68 12.90 -2.44
N ASP A 60 8.77 13.26 -1.53
CA ASP A 60 9.02 13.26 -0.09
C ASP A 60 7.77 12.78 0.66
N LEU A 61 7.88 11.60 1.26
CA LEU A 61 6.78 10.96 2.00
C LEU A 61 6.33 11.80 3.21
N LYS A 62 7.24 12.46 3.91
CA LYS A 62 6.90 13.29 5.09
C LYS A 62 6.09 14.50 4.66
N LYS A 63 6.50 15.18 3.59
CA LYS A 63 5.73 16.31 3.01
C LYS A 63 4.34 15.86 2.54
N PHE A 64 4.24 14.68 1.91
CA PHE A 64 2.96 14.12 1.47
C PHE A 64 2.01 13.88 2.66
N ILE A 65 2.47 13.21 3.71
CA ILE A 65 1.67 12.94 4.93
C ILE A 65 1.25 14.25 5.60
N GLN A 66 2.14 15.23 5.70
CA GLN A 66 1.83 16.54 6.28
C GLN A 66 0.73 17.28 5.50
N ARG A 67 0.79 17.27 4.16
CA ARG A 67 -0.25 17.87 3.32
C ARG A 67 -1.59 17.18 3.52
N ARG A 68 -1.62 15.84 3.55
CA ARG A 68 -2.85 15.08 3.78
C ARG A 68 -3.50 15.41 5.13
N ARG A 69 -2.72 15.47 6.20
CA ARG A 69 -3.23 15.84 7.54
C ARG A 69 -3.79 17.25 7.60
N LYS A 70 -3.23 18.20 6.86
CA LYS A 70 -3.77 19.57 6.79
C LYS A 70 -5.16 19.59 6.14
N LEU A 71 -5.31 18.88 5.02
CA LEU A 71 -6.61 18.75 4.35
C LEU A 71 -7.69 18.13 5.25
N GLU A 72 -7.33 17.18 6.12
CA GLU A 72 -8.27 16.57 7.08
C GLU A 72 -8.65 17.48 8.25
N ASN A 73 -7.89 18.54 8.53
CA ASN A 73 -8.18 19.49 9.61
C ASN A 73 -8.88 20.77 9.11
N ASP A 74 -8.94 20.98 7.79
CA ASP A 74 -9.58 22.15 7.16
C ASP A 74 -11.05 21.86 6.77
N ASP A 75 -11.52 20.61 6.93
CA ASP A 75 -12.93 20.17 6.86
C ASP A 75 -13.53 20.02 8.27
#